data_AF-A0A4D9CXN1-F1
#
_entry.id   AF-A0A4D9CXN1-F1
#
_cell.length_a   1.000
_cell.length_b   1.000
_cell.length_c   1.000
_cell.angle_alpha   90.00
_cell.angle_beta   90.00
_cell.angle_gamma   90.00
#
_symmetry.space_group_name_H-M   'P 1'
#
loop_
_entity.id
_entity.type
_entity.pdbx_description
1 polymer ?
#
loop_
_entity_poly.entity_id
_entity_poly.type
_entity_poly.pdbx_seq_one_letter_code
_entity_poly.pdbx_strand_id
1 'polypeptide(L)'
;MKRVGASYLGLILLSSLHQVAAFSPLAVPGASSGRLSTHSRGTLKVKPSLPCRPLLSTVSESTDAPSSKNTAPTMEKDVLKSECGMDYVPLANMLLIGDFKGADQFTRDALIQIAGENARKRGYVYFTEVKGLPEADMATIEKLWLKYSKGKFGYTVQRAIWNQVTVGKDFERFCRKIGWNTVENGIERKLKWFGKSEFIYDLEKAPVGHLPLTSALRGTSLLKNLLTYPLWATEWNKDEKKE
;
A
#
# COMPACT_ATOMS: atom_id res chain seq x y z
N MET A 1 74.39 -14.56 20.36
CA MET A 1 74.49 -15.69 19.40
C MET A 1 73.10 -16.03 18.87
N LYS A 2 72.93 -16.26 17.55
CA LYS A 2 71.79 -16.90 16.84
C LYS A 2 70.41 -16.19 17.01
N ARG A 3 69.73 -15.68 15.96
CA ARG A 3 69.05 -16.35 14.79
C ARG A 3 68.12 -17.48 15.25
N VAL A 4 66.89 -17.72 14.77
CA VAL A 4 66.08 -17.41 13.56
C VAL A 4 64.64 -17.09 14.06
N GLY A 5 63.68 -16.42 13.40
CA GLY A 5 63.50 -15.89 12.02
C GLY A 5 62.18 -16.43 11.40
N ALA A 6 61.45 -15.63 10.61
CA ALA A 6 60.06 -15.94 10.20
C ALA A 6 59.85 -16.02 8.66
N SER A 7 59.54 -17.22 8.20
CA SER A 7 59.01 -17.57 6.87
C SER A 7 57.52 -17.17 6.74
N TYR A 8 56.86 -17.06 5.59
CA TYR A 8 57.14 -16.94 4.15
C TYR A 8 55.75 -17.05 3.47
N LEU A 9 55.48 -16.25 2.43
CA LEU A 9 54.42 -16.40 1.41
C LEU A 9 52.94 -16.71 1.78
N GLY A 10 52.07 -15.84 1.26
CA GLY A 10 51.12 -16.28 0.23
C GLY A 10 49.62 -16.26 0.56
N LEU A 11 48.87 -15.42 -0.15
CA LEU A 11 47.77 -15.89 -1.00
C LEU A 11 47.30 -14.80 -1.98
N ILE A 12 47.11 -15.23 -3.23
CA ILE A 12 46.63 -14.43 -4.37
C ILE A 12 45.10 -14.38 -4.31
N LEU A 13 44.49 -13.23 -4.60
CA LEU A 13 43.11 -13.19 -5.08
C LEU A 13 42.99 -12.38 -6.37
N LEU A 14 42.25 -12.97 -7.31
CA LEU A 14 42.31 -12.64 -8.73
C LEU A 14 41.46 -11.44 -9.10
N SER A 15 41.98 -10.69 -10.08
CA SER A 15 41.27 -9.64 -10.79
C SER A 15 40.13 -10.18 -11.67
N SER A 16 38.99 -9.50 -11.60
CA SER A 16 38.10 -9.11 -12.70
C SER A 16 38.13 -9.94 -14.00
N LEU A 17 36.98 -10.50 -14.37
CA LEU A 17 36.55 -10.46 -15.76
C LEU A 17 35.04 -10.21 -15.84
N HIS A 18 34.65 -9.17 -16.58
CA HIS A 18 33.26 -8.98 -17.01
C HIS A 18 32.94 -10.00 -18.11
N GLN A 19 31.79 -10.67 -18.01
CA GLN A 19 31.14 -11.25 -19.19
C GLN A 19 29.69 -10.78 -19.26
N VAL A 20 29.45 -9.81 -20.15
CA VAL A 20 28.10 -9.39 -20.52
C VAL A 20 27.59 -10.38 -21.57
N ALA A 21 26.46 -11.04 -21.33
CA ALA A 21 25.81 -11.92 -22.30
C ALA A 21 24.46 -11.32 -22.71
N ALA A 22 24.20 -11.32 -24.03
CA ALA A 22 23.19 -10.46 -24.63
C ALA A 22 21.76 -11.00 -24.56
N PHE A 23 20.80 -10.08 -24.68
CA PHE A 23 19.41 -10.36 -25.01
C PHE A 23 19.30 -11.09 -26.36
N SER A 24 18.36 -12.04 -26.44
CA SER A 24 17.71 -12.47 -27.68
C SER A 24 16.26 -12.86 -27.41
N PRO A 25 15.26 -12.11 -27.90
CA PRO A 25 13.86 -12.52 -27.85
C PRO A 25 13.55 -13.44 -29.04
N LEU A 26 13.02 -14.64 -28.77
CA LEU A 26 12.53 -15.54 -29.81
C LEU A 26 11.07 -15.22 -30.18
N ALA A 27 10.80 -15.29 -31.48
CA ALA A 27 9.58 -14.77 -32.11
C ALA A 27 8.30 -15.55 -31.75
N VAL A 28 7.17 -14.83 -31.80
CA VAL A 28 5.82 -15.42 -31.88
C VAL A 28 5.35 -15.38 -33.35
N PRO A 29 5.04 -16.52 -33.97
CA PRO A 29 4.40 -16.57 -35.28
C PRO A 29 2.89 -16.88 -35.17
N GLY A 30 2.12 -16.47 -36.19
CA GLY A 30 0.86 -17.14 -36.51
C GLY A 30 -0.43 -16.34 -36.33
N ALA A 31 -0.60 -15.25 -37.08
CA ALA A 31 -1.94 -14.87 -37.51
C ALA A 31 -2.38 -15.77 -38.68
N SER A 32 -3.57 -16.37 -38.62
CA SER A 32 -4.17 -17.09 -39.74
C SER A 32 -5.62 -16.65 -39.98
N SER A 33 -5.86 -16.06 -41.15
CA SER A 33 -7.19 -15.69 -41.64
C SER A 33 -7.90 -16.93 -42.20
N GLY A 34 -9.16 -17.17 -41.83
CA GLY A 34 -9.82 -18.47 -42.03
C GLY A 34 -11.31 -18.45 -42.41
N ARG A 35 -11.64 -17.80 -43.54
CA ARG A 35 -12.85 -17.99 -44.39
C ARG A 35 -14.28 -17.83 -43.82
N LEU A 36 -15.13 -17.33 -44.72
CA LEU A 36 -16.59 -17.27 -44.64
C LEU A 36 -17.22 -18.68 -44.65
N SER A 37 -18.38 -18.80 -44.03
CA SER A 37 -19.50 -19.56 -44.61
C SER A 37 -20.82 -18.79 -44.44
N THR A 38 -21.69 -18.90 -45.44
CA THR A 38 -22.93 -18.14 -45.60
C THR A 38 -24.17 -18.99 -45.23
N HIS A 39 -25.36 -18.36 -45.28
CA HIS A 39 -26.71 -18.92 -45.00
C HIS A 39 -27.12 -18.87 -43.51
N SER A 40 -28.38 -18.59 -43.12
CA SER A 40 -29.62 -18.34 -43.89
C SER A 40 -30.52 -17.29 -43.20
N ARG A 41 -31.55 -16.81 -43.93
CA ARG A 41 -32.54 -15.82 -43.47
C ARG A 41 -33.42 -16.31 -42.31
N GLY A 42 -33.74 -15.41 -41.39
CA GLY A 42 -34.87 -15.52 -40.45
C GLY A 42 -35.44 -14.15 -40.12
N THR A 43 -36.51 -13.73 -40.81
CA THR A 43 -37.13 -12.40 -40.66
C THR A 43 -38.39 -12.43 -39.80
N LEU A 44 -38.41 -11.78 -38.64
CA LEU A 44 -39.65 -11.53 -37.87
C LEU A 44 -39.76 -10.09 -37.36
N LYS A 45 -40.23 -9.24 -38.27
CA LYS A 45 -41.32 -8.26 -38.11
C LYS A 45 -41.45 -7.48 -36.78
N VAL A 46 -40.97 -6.23 -36.81
CA VAL A 46 -41.32 -5.15 -35.87
C VAL A 46 -42.83 -4.85 -35.90
N LYS A 47 -43.40 -4.49 -34.74
CA LYS A 47 -44.68 -3.77 -34.59
C LYS A 47 -44.52 -2.60 -33.59
N PRO A 48 -44.89 -1.36 -33.92
CA PRO A 48 -44.86 -0.22 -32.99
C PRO A 48 -46.26 0.25 -32.54
N SER A 49 -46.41 0.54 -31.25
CA SER A 49 -47.49 1.35 -30.63
C SER A 49 -47.24 1.46 -29.12
N LEU A 50 -47.57 2.51 -28.36
CA LEU A 50 -47.95 3.92 -28.56
C LEU A 50 -47.65 4.61 -27.19
N PRO A 51 -47.57 5.95 -27.07
CA PRO A 51 -47.09 6.60 -25.84
C PRO A 51 -48.15 6.69 -24.73
N CYS A 52 -47.74 6.46 -23.47
CA CYS A 52 -48.56 6.81 -22.31
C CYS A 52 -48.30 8.27 -21.89
N ARG A 53 -49.38 9.04 -21.75
CA ARG A 53 -49.42 10.42 -21.23
C ARG A 53 -49.18 10.43 -19.71
N PRO A 54 -48.73 11.55 -19.12
CA PRO A 54 -48.65 11.69 -17.67
C PRO A 54 -50.03 11.99 -17.06
N LEU A 55 -50.25 11.53 -15.83
CA LEU A 55 -51.32 12.00 -14.96
C LEU A 55 -50.72 12.59 -13.69
N LEU A 56 -51.18 13.80 -13.37
CA LEU A 56 -50.80 14.58 -12.21
C LEU A 56 -51.67 14.15 -11.02
N SER A 57 -51.07 13.85 -9.87
CA SER A 57 -51.81 13.70 -8.62
C SER A 57 -51.06 14.31 -7.43
N THR A 58 -51.51 15.51 -7.06
CA THR A 58 -51.71 16.00 -5.69
C THR A 58 -50.64 15.76 -4.62
N VAL A 59 -50.12 16.89 -4.13
CA VAL A 59 -49.48 17.10 -2.83
C VAL A 59 -50.27 16.45 -1.68
N SER A 60 -49.56 15.90 -0.71
CA SER A 60 -50.02 15.79 0.68
C SER A 60 -48.82 15.89 1.61
N GLU A 61 -48.70 17.04 2.26
CA GLU A 61 -47.75 17.31 3.34
C GLU A 61 -48.40 16.89 4.67
N SER A 62 -47.72 16.07 5.45
CA SER A 62 -48.04 15.91 6.87
C SER A 62 -46.80 15.48 7.67
N THR A 63 -46.35 16.40 8.50
CA THR A 63 -45.51 16.20 9.68
C THR A 63 -45.86 14.93 10.46
N ASP A 64 -44.87 14.14 10.87
CA ASP A 64 -44.35 14.32 12.24
C ASP A 64 -43.02 13.59 12.48
N ALA A 65 -42.24 14.11 13.43
CA ALA A 65 -40.99 13.49 13.86
C ALA A 65 -41.25 12.42 14.96
N PRO A 66 -40.31 11.48 15.12
CA PRO A 66 -39.61 11.47 16.40
C PRO A 66 -38.09 11.55 16.22
N SER A 67 -37.46 12.43 17.01
CA SER A 67 -36.01 12.60 17.04
C SER A 67 -35.31 11.38 17.65
N SER A 68 -34.82 10.47 16.82
CA SER A 68 -33.86 9.44 17.23
C SER A 68 -32.44 9.97 17.07
N LYS A 69 -31.78 10.30 18.18
CA LYS A 69 -30.40 10.78 18.21
C LYS A 69 -29.41 9.64 17.92
N ASN A 70 -29.29 9.26 16.66
CA ASN A 70 -28.22 8.39 16.18
C ASN A 70 -27.03 9.25 15.77
N THR A 71 -26.31 9.81 16.75
CA THR A 71 -25.04 10.49 16.51
C THR A 71 -23.98 9.45 16.15
N ALA A 72 -23.86 9.13 14.86
CA ALA A 72 -22.62 8.57 14.35
C ALA A 72 -21.47 9.54 14.68
N PRO A 73 -20.28 9.06 15.06
CA PRO A 73 -19.14 9.93 15.30
C PRO A 73 -18.62 10.45 13.94
N THR A 74 -19.25 11.51 13.45
CA THR A 74 -18.82 12.23 12.25
C THR A 74 -17.48 12.89 12.56
N MET A 75 -16.39 12.26 12.12
CA MET A 75 -15.04 12.78 12.25
C MET A 75 -14.96 14.15 11.57
N GLU A 76 -14.79 15.21 12.36
CA GLU A 76 -14.67 16.57 11.85
C GLU A 76 -13.37 16.74 11.05
N LYS A 77 -13.50 17.32 9.85
CA LYS A 77 -12.39 17.49 8.90
C LYS A 77 -11.25 18.34 9.47
N ASP A 78 -11.57 19.23 10.41
CA ASP A 78 -10.66 20.23 10.96
C ASP A 78 -9.48 19.62 11.75
N VAL A 79 -9.56 18.34 12.13
CA VAL A 79 -8.47 17.60 12.78
C VAL A 79 -7.47 17.00 11.76
N LEU A 80 -7.88 16.83 10.50
CA LEU A 80 -7.12 16.10 9.47
C LEU A 80 -6.28 17.08 8.63
N LYS A 81 -5.07 17.39 9.11
CA LYS A 81 -4.13 18.30 8.43
C LYS A 81 -3.63 17.71 7.11
N SER A 82 -3.60 18.53 6.06
CA SER A 82 -3.02 18.22 4.75
C SER A 82 -2.36 19.47 4.17
N GLU A 83 -1.17 19.35 3.58
CA GLU A 83 -0.50 20.42 2.84
C GLU A 83 -0.93 20.44 1.37
N CYS A 84 -1.34 19.28 0.83
CA CYS A 84 -1.72 19.12 -0.57
C CYS A 84 -3.24 19.11 -0.83
N GLY A 85 -4.07 19.27 0.21
CA GLY A 85 -5.53 19.29 0.11
C GLY A 85 -6.18 17.90 -0.04
N MET A 86 -5.48 16.84 0.42
CA MET A 86 -5.96 15.47 0.40
C MET A 86 -7.05 15.24 1.47
N ASP A 87 -8.16 14.58 1.09
CA ASP A 87 -9.22 14.23 2.03
C ASP A 87 -8.94 12.89 2.71
N TYR A 88 -8.64 12.92 4.01
CA TYR A 88 -8.38 11.73 4.83
C TYR A 88 -9.60 11.17 5.57
N VAL A 89 -10.79 11.78 5.45
CA VAL A 89 -12.02 11.25 6.05
C VAL A 89 -12.33 9.82 5.60
N PRO A 90 -12.14 9.41 4.33
CA PRO A 90 -12.33 8.02 3.92
C PRO A 90 -11.41 7.05 4.66
N LEU A 91 -10.13 7.39 4.85
CA LEU A 91 -9.17 6.58 5.60
C LEU A 91 -9.60 6.42 7.06
N ALA A 92 -9.97 7.53 7.70
CA ALA A 92 -10.46 7.55 9.07
C ALA A 92 -11.70 6.67 9.25
N ASN A 93 -12.66 6.75 8.33
CA ASN A 93 -13.88 5.95 8.35
C ASN A 93 -13.60 4.45 8.14
N MET A 94 -12.74 4.10 7.17
CA MET A 94 -12.33 2.70 6.93
C MET A 94 -11.64 2.09 8.16
N LEU A 95 -10.74 2.85 8.80
CA LEU A 95 -10.06 2.42 10.02
C LEU A 95 -11.01 2.31 11.23
N LEU A 96 -11.97 3.23 11.36
CA LEU A 96 -12.98 3.21 12.42
C LEU A 96 -13.88 1.97 12.36
N ILE A 97 -14.31 1.56 11.16
CA ILE A 97 -15.14 0.34 10.98
C ILE A 97 -14.32 -0.96 10.96
N GLY A 98 -12.99 -0.87 11.06
CA GLY A 98 -12.10 -2.03 11.01
C GLY A 98 -11.83 -2.59 9.61
N ASP A 99 -12.15 -1.87 8.53
CA ASP A 99 -11.72 -2.23 7.17
C ASP A 99 -10.25 -1.84 6.94
N PHE A 100 -9.37 -2.58 7.60
CA PHE A 100 -7.93 -2.44 7.45
C PHE A 100 -7.44 -2.73 6.03
N LYS A 101 -8.21 -3.46 5.21
CA LYS A 101 -7.86 -3.79 3.82
C LYS A 101 -8.16 -2.61 2.90
N GLY A 102 -9.32 -1.97 3.05
CA GLY A 102 -9.64 -0.71 2.39
C GLY A 102 -8.68 0.40 2.80
N ALA A 103 -8.41 0.55 4.10
CA ALA A 103 -7.45 1.52 4.63
C ALA A 103 -6.01 1.33 4.10
N ASP A 104 -5.54 0.08 4.00
CA ASP A 104 -4.24 -0.28 3.43
C ASP A 104 -4.14 0.06 1.93
N GLN A 105 -5.22 -0.15 1.17
CA GLN A 105 -5.29 0.27 -0.23
C GLN A 105 -5.31 1.79 -0.37
N PHE A 106 -6.18 2.48 0.38
CA PHE A 106 -6.25 3.94 0.40
C PHE A 106 -4.90 4.56 0.76
N THR A 107 -4.17 3.98 1.72
CA THR A 107 -2.85 4.50 2.14
C THR A 107 -1.84 4.44 1.00
N ARG A 108 -1.82 3.37 0.19
CA ARG A 108 -0.98 3.30 -1.02
C ARG A 108 -1.38 4.34 -2.06
N ASP A 109 -2.68 4.51 -2.29
CA ASP A 109 -3.19 5.44 -3.30
C ASP A 109 -2.94 6.89 -2.87
N ALA A 110 -3.09 7.21 -1.58
CA ALA A 110 -2.73 8.50 -0.99
C ALA A 110 -1.24 8.81 -1.16
N LEU A 111 -0.34 7.86 -0.88
CA LEU A 111 1.10 8.03 -1.14
C LEU A 111 1.40 8.39 -2.60
N ILE A 112 0.65 7.83 -3.55
CA ILE A 112 0.78 8.14 -4.98
C ILE A 112 0.28 9.55 -5.31
N GLN A 113 -0.81 10.02 -4.68
CA GLN A 113 -1.31 11.39 -4.87
C GLN A 113 -0.34 12.43 -4.28
N ILE A 114 0.07 12.26 -3.02
CA ILE A 114 0.90 13.26 -2.31
C ILE A 114 2.36 13.29 -2.80
N ALA A 115 2.84 12.24 -3.49
CA ALA A 115 4.11 12.24 -4.22
C ALA A 115 4.08 13.06 -5.54
N GLY A 116 2.91 13.57 -5.93
CA GLY A 116 2.74 14.51 -7.04
C GLY A 116 2.55 13.88 -8.42
N GLU A 117 2.47 14.75 -9.43
CA GLU A 117 1.96 14.42 -10.77
C GLU A 117 2.67 13.25 -11.47
N ASN A 118 3.99 13.14 -11.29
CA ASN A 118 4.77 12.08 -11.92
C ASN A 118 4.50 10.71 -11.30
N ALA A 119 4.28 10.65 -9.97
CA ALA A 119 3.86 9.44 -9.27
C ALA A 119 2.43 9.04 -9.68
N ARG A 120 1.52 10.01 -9.76
CA ARG A 120 0.13 9.82 -10.23
C ARG A 120 0.06 9.24 -11.64
N LYS A 121 0.83 9.78 -12.59
CA LYS A 121 0.90 9.28 -13.98
C LYS A 121 1.47 7.87 -14.10
N ARG A 122 2.40 7.47 -13.23
CA ARG A 122 3.02 6.12 -13.26
C ARG A 122 2.28 5.07 -12.42
N GLY A 123 1.43 5.49 -11.49
CA GLY A 123 0.69 4.61 -10.56
C GLY A 123 1.54 3.99 -9.44
N TYR A 124 2.68 4.60 -9.09
CA TYR A 124 3.54 4.18 -7.96
C TYR A 124 4.53 5.28 -7.58
N VAL A 125 5.09 5.18 -6.37
CA VAL A 125 6.08 6.12 -5.82
C VAL A 125 7.50 5.54 -5.93
N TYR A 126 8.47 6.35 -6.34
CA TYR A 126 9.89 6.05 -6.28
C TYR A 126 10.49 6.43 -4.92
N PHE A 127 11.51 5.68 -4.48
CA PHE A 127 12.19 5.94 -3.20
C PHE A 127 12.84 7.34 -3.10
N THR A 128 13.14 7.99 -4.23
CA THR A 128 13.64 9.36 -4.29
C THR A 128 12.57 10.41 -3.98
N GLU A 129 11.32 10.13 -4.32
CA GLU A 129 10.17 11.02 -4.11
C GLU A 129 9.78 11.06 -2.62
N VAL A 130 10.10 10.02 -1.85
CA VAL A 130 9.80 9.91 -0.41
C VAL A 130 10.30 11.11 0.40
N LYS A 131 11.44 11.70 0.04
CA LYS A 131 12.01 12.87 0.74
C LYS A 131 11.22 14.16 0.52
N GLY A 132 10.38 14.22 -0.51
CA GLY A 132 9.54 15.37 -0.86
C GLY A 132 8.05 15.14 -0.57
N LEU A 133 7.69 14.06 0.15
CA LEU A 133 6.32 13.89 0.63
C LEU A 133 6.03 14.99 1.69
N PRO A 134 4.81 15.56 1.72
CA PRO A 134 4.47 16.59 2.70
C PRO A 134 4.41 16.03 4.12
N GLU A 135 4.91 16.78 5.10
CA GLU A 135 5.06 16.28 6.47
C GLU A 135 3.72 16.19 7.20
N ALA A 136 2.81 17.14 7.01
CA ALA A 136 1.47 17.11 7.60
C ALA A 136 0.63 15.93 7.10
N ASP A 137 0.69 15.65 5.79
CA ASP A 137 0.01 14.54 5.15
C ASP A 137 0.51 13.18 5.69
N MET A 138 1.84 13.02 5.79
CA MET A 138 2.45 11.83 6.38
C MET A 138 2.13 11.69 7.88
N ALA A 139 2.11 12.78 8.64
CA ALA A 139 1.71 12.79 10.04
C ALA A 139 0.24 12.36 10.20
N THR A 140 -0.68 12.90 9.41
CA THR A 140 -2.12 12.57 9.48
C THR A 140 -2.39 11.11 9.17
N ILE A 141 -1.75 10.54 8.15
CA ILE A 141 -1.82 9.09 7.85
C ILE A 141 -1.38 8.27 9.07
N GLU A 142 -0.23 8.61 9.67
CA GLU A 142 0.33 7.86 10.79
C GLU A 142 -0.53 7.98 12.07
N LYS A 143 -1.04 9.17 12.40
CA LYS A 143 -1.95 9.37 13.55
C LYS A 143 -3.20 8.51 13.41
N LEU A 144 -3.80 8.46 12.23
CA LEU A 144 -4.98 7.64 11.95
C LEU A 144 -4.67 6.15 12.15
N TRP A 145 -3.56 5.64 11.57
CA TRP A 145 -3.15 4.26 11.77
C TRP A 145 -2.89 3.91 13.23
N LEU A 146 -2.16 4.75 13.98
CA LEU A 146 -1.91 4.53 15.41
C LEU A 146 -3.21 4.54 16.23
N LYS A 147 -4.05 5.58 16.06
CA LYS A 147 -5.29 5.77 16.84
C LYS A 147 -6.24 4.58 16.71
N TYR A 148 -6.51 4.14 15.49
CA TYR A 148 -7.48 3.06 15.24
C TYR A 148 -6.90 1.65 15.39
N SER A 149 -5.58 1.49 15.36
CA SER A 149 -4.92 0.21 15.64
C SER A 149 -4.50 0.04 17.11
N LYS A 150 -4.87 0.94 18.03
CA LYS A 150 -4.39 0.96 19.42
C LYS A 150 -2.84 0.96 19.50
N GLY A 151 -2.18 1.64 18.55
CA GLY A 151 -0.72 1.69 18.41
C GLY A 151 -0.06 0.46 17.79
N LYS A 152 -0.82 -0.48 17.21
CA LYS A 152 -0.31 -1.76 16.68
C LYS A 152 0.20 -1.68 15.23
N PHE A 153 -0.29 -0.73 14.43
CA PHE A 153 0.03 -0.54 13.01
C PHE A 153 0.52 0.89 12.75
N GLY A 154 1.33 1.08 11.71
CA GLY A 154 1.93 2.37 11.36
C GLY A 154 3.40 2.25 10.93
N TYR A 155 3.90 3.22 10.18
CA TYR A 155 5.28 3.31 9.73
C TYR A 155 6.26 3.53 10.89
N THR A 156 5.86 4.23 11.95
CA THR A 156 6.68 4.42 13.15
C THR A 156 6.78 3.15 13.98
N VAL A 157 5.71 2.34 14.02
CA VAL A 157 5.72 1.00 14.62
C VAL A 157 6.67 0.08 13.84
N GLN A 158 6.54 0.06 12.51
CA GLN A 158 7.48 -0.66 11.64
C GLN A 158 8.92 -0.16 11.81
N ARG A 159 9.14 1.15 11.95
CA ARG A 159 10.47 1.74 12.18
C ARG A 159 11.08 1.30 13.51
N ALA A 160 10.29 1.21 14.58
CA ALA A 160 10.77 0.70 15.86
C ALA A 160 11.24 -0.76 15.73
N ILE A 161 10.47 -1.61 15.05
CA ILE A 161 10.83 -3.01 14.77
C ILE A 161 12.05 -3.10 13.85
N TRP A 162 12.13 -2.26 12.83
CA TRP A 162 13.28 -2.13 11.92
C TRP A 162 14.54 -1.82 12.72
N ASN A 163 14.53 -0.78 13.55
CA ASN A 163 15.67 -0.36 14.36
C ASN A 163 16.17 -1.45 15.32
N GLN A 164 15.29 -2.26 15.91
CA GLN A 164 15.67 -3.44 16.71
C GLN A 164 16.36 -4.54 15.88
N VAL A 165 16.12 -4.58 14.56
CA VAL A 165 16.63 -5.60 13.64
C VAL A 165 17.91 -5.12 12.91
N THR A 166 18.21 -3.82 12.91
CA THR A 166 19.31 -3.21 12.13
C THR A 166 20.73 -3.66 12.54
N VAL A 167 20.91 -4.49 13.57
CA VAL A 167 22.16 -5.24 13.82
C VAL A 167 22.36 -6.29 12.73
N GLY A 168 22.75 -5.83 11.52
CA GLY A 168 22.93 -6.62 10.30
C GLY A 168 22.23 -6.06 9.04
N LYS A 169 21.28 -5.12 9.18
CA LYS A 169 20.38 -4.65 8.09
C LYS A 169 19.49 -5.76 7.48
N ASP A 170 19.18 -6.79 8.26
CA ASP A 170 18.45 -7.99 7.82
C ASP A 170 16.96 -7.73 7.52
N PHE A 171 16.65 -7.44 6.24
CA PHE A 171 15.27 -7.36 5.78
C PHE A 171 14.49 -8.66 5.99
N GLU A 172 15.16 -9.82 5.91
CA GLU A 172 14.57 -11.13 6.24
C GLU A 172 14.08 -11.24 7.68
N ARG A 173 14.89 -10.76 8.65
CA ARG A 173 14.53 -10.77 10.07
C ARG A 173 13.40 -9.77 10.37
N PHE A 174 13.38 -8.64 9.67
CA PHE A 174 12.29 -7.67 9.76
C PHE A 174 10.97 -8.26 9.28
N CYS A 175 10.92 -8.82 8.07
CA CYS A 175 9.71 -9.46 7.53
C CYS A 175 9.18 -10.58 8.44
N ARG A 176 10.06 -11.38 9.04
CA ARG A 176 9.65 -12.40 10.02
C ARG A 176 9.01 -11.80 11.27
N LYS A 177 9.56 -10.72 11.83
CA LYS A 177 8.96 -10.05 13.01
C LYS A 177 7.57 -9.47 12.74
N ILE A 178 7.33 -8.88 11.57
CA ILE A 178 6.02 -8.28 11.22
C ILE A 178 5.08 -9.28 10.52
N GLY A 179 5.46 -10.55 10.37
CA GLY A 179 4.64 -11.60 9.75
C GLY A 179 4.42 -11.42 8.25
N TRP A 180 5.40 -10.95 7.50
CA TRP A 180 5.38 -10.92 6.01
C TRP A 180 6.01 -12.16 5.37
N ASN A 181 6.37 -13.17 6.17
CA ASN A 181 6.82 -14.50 5.71
C ASN A 181 5.70 -15.54 5.95
N THR A 182 5.68 -16.58 5.12
CA THR A 182 4.90 -17.82 5.31
C THR A 182 5.79 -19.02 4.94
N VAL A 183 5.43 -20.21 5.41
CA VAL A 183 6.12 -21.47 5.07
C VAL A 183 5.23 -22.27 4.15
N GLU A 184 5.70 -22.55 2.93
CA GLU A 184 5.03 -23.42 1.97
C GLU A 184 5.98 -24.57 1.62
N ASN A 185 5.53 -25.81 1.81
CA ASN A 185 6.33 -27.03 1.56
C ASN A 185 7.70 -27.05 2.28
N GLY A 186 7.77 -26.49 3.49
CA GLY A 186 9.00 -26.40 4.28
C GLY A 186 9.96 -25.26 3.88
N ILE A 187 9.61 -24.45 2.88
CA ILE A 187 10.41 -23.32 2.40
C ILE A 187 9.79 -22.01 2.89
N GLU A 188 10.57 -21.17 3.57
CA GLU A 188 10.17 -19.79 3.88
C GLU A 188 10.06 -18.96 2.60
N ARG A 189 8.91 -18.31 2.39
CA ARG A 189 8.70 -17.32 1.33
C ARG A 189 7.95 -16.09 1.84
N LYS A 190 7.88 -15.03 1.04
CA LYS A 190 7.07 -13.84 1.35
C LYS A 190 5.58 -14.09 1.08
N LEU A 191 4.73 -13.37 1.79
CA LEU A 191 3.28 -13.31 1.52
C LEU A 191 3.00 -12.66 0.16
N LYS A 192 2.02 -13.21 -0.55
CA LYS A 192 1.54 -12.71 -1.85
C LYS A 192 0.43 -11.69 -1.61
N TRP A 193 0.60 -10.49 -2.17
CA TRP A 193 -0.42 -9.45 -2.19
C TRP A 193 -1.35 -9.55 -3.41
N PHE A 194 -0.80 -10.00 -4.54
CA PHE A 194 -1.56 -10.16 -5.79
C PHE A 194 -2.46 -11.40 -5.76
N GLY A 195 -3.65 -11.30 -6.35
CA GLY A 195 -4.68 -12.34 -6.29
C GLY A 195 -5.42 -12.33 -4.96
N LYS A 196 -5.50 -13.50 -4.29
CA LYS A 196 -6.04 -13.58 -2.93
C LYS A 196 -4.94 -13.18 -1.94
N SER A 197 -4.99 -11.94 -1.47
CA SER A 197 -4.03 -11.41 -0.49
C SER A 197 -3.90 -12.36 0.71
N GLU A 198 -2.68 -12.79 0.99
CA GLU A 198 -2.33 -13.69 2.11
C GLU A 198 -2.07 -12.93 3.43
N PHE A 199 -2.23 -11.60 3.42
CA PHE A 199 -1.99 -10.72 4.57
C PHE A 199 -3.17 -10.70 5.56
N ILE A 200 -2.87 -10.38 6.82
CA ILE A 200 -3.82 -10.43 7.94
C ILE A 200 -4.36 -9.02 8.20
N TYR A 201 -5.61 -8.78 7.80
CA TYR A 201 -6.32 -7.50 7.98
C TYR A 201 -7.23 -7.51 9.21
N ASP A 202 -6.74 -8.06 10.32
CA ASP A 202 -7.47 -8.28 11.57
C ASP A 202 -6.64 -7.73 12.73
N LEU A 203 -7.25 -6.87 13.56
CA LEU A 203 -6.53 -6.15 14.62
C LEU A 203 -5.93 -7.07 15.67
N GLU A 204 -6.61 -8.17 16.01
CA GLU A 204 -6.17 -9.08 17.06
C GLU A 204 -5.14 -10.09 16.52
N LYS A 205 -5.43 -10.69 15.35
CA LYS A 205 -4.60 -11.75 14.75
C LYS A 205 -3.32 -11.26 14.08
N ALA A 206 -3.28 -10.04 13.54
CA ALA A 206 -2.09 -9.56 12.86
C ALA A 206 -0.94 -9.28 13.84
N PRO A 207 0.33 -9.46 13.44
CA PRO A 207 1.48 -9.02 14.24
C PRO A 207 1.58 -7.49 14.38
N VAL A 208 2.38 -7.04 15.34
CA VAL A 208 2.72 -5.62 15.51
C VAL A 208 3.51 -5.14 14.27
N GLY A 209 3.12 -4.00 13.70
CA GLY A 209 3.71 -3.44 12.49
C GLY A 209 3.34 -4.14 11.18
N HIS A 210 2.37 -5.08 11.17
CA HIS A 210 1.98 -5.81 9.96
C HIS A 210 1.46 -4.91 8.83
N LEU A 211 0.79 -3.81 9.19
CA LEU A 211 0.22 -2.80 8.28
C LEU A 211 0.78 -1.40 8.62
N PRO A 212 0.76 -0.45 7.68
CA PRO A 212 0.36 -0.56 6.27
C PRO A 212 1.39 -1.30 5.39
N LEU A 213 0.95 -1.85 4.24
CA LEU A 213 1.82 -2.59 3.32
C LEU A 213 2.47 -1.68 2.28
N THR A 214 3.78 -1.86 2.09
CA THR A 214 4.55 -1.19 1.03
C THR A 214 4.99 -2.20 -0.02
N SER A 215 4.79 -1.89 -1.31
CA SER A 215 5.15 -2.80 -2.41
C SER A 215 6.67 -2.99 -2.52
N ALA A 216 7.11 -4.23 -2.36
CA ALA A 216 8.51 -4.64 -2.54
C ALA A 216 8.84 -5.10 -3.98
N LEU A 217 7.89 -5.02 -4.92
CA LEU A 217 8.06 -5.49 -6.31
C LEU A 217 9.20 -4.76 -7.07
N ARG A 218 9.57 -3.56 -6.62
CA ARG A 218 10.66 -2.74 -7.17
C ARG A 218 11.85 -2.64 -6.20
N GLY A 219 12.01 -3.65 -5.35
CA GLY A 219 13.03 -3.71 -4.30
C GLY A 219 12.60 -3.03 -2.99
N THR A 220 13.51 -3.06 -2.01
CA THR A 220 13.24 -2.62 -0.62
C THR A 220 13.50 -1.14 -0.37
N SER A 221 14.01 -0.40 -1.35
CA SER A 221 14.44 1.00 -1.20
C SER A 221 13.30 1.95 -0.82
N LEU A 222 12.09 1.73 -1.36
CA LEU A 222 10.91 2.56 -1.05
C LEU A 222 10.57 2.47 0.45
N LEU A 223 10.35 1.26 0.95
CA LEU A 223 10.06 1.02 2.37
C LEU A 223 11.20 1.53 3.26
N LYS A 224 12.48 1.27 2.91
CA LYS A 224 13.62 1.76 3.69
C LYS A 224 13.59 3.28 3.86
N ASN A 225 13.30 4.03 2.78
CA ASN A 225 13.19 5.49 2.86
C ASN A 225 11.97 5.95 3.67
N LEU A 226 10.82 5.25 3.58
CA LEU A 226 9.65 5.53 4.42
C LEU A 226 9.94 5.29 5.92
N LEU A 227 10.67 4.22 6.26
CA LEU A 227 11.06 3.92 7.65
C LEU A 227 12.15 4.88 8.17
N THR A 228 13.00 5.43 7.31
CA THR A 228 14.01 6.44 7.67
C THR A 228 13.59 7.88 7.35
N TYR A 229 12.30 8.12 7.14
CA TYR A 229 11.78 9.45 6.80
C TYR A 229 12.00 10.44 7.97
N PRO A 230 12.42 11.71 7.72
CA PRO A 230 12.91 12.61 8.76
C PRO A 230 11.89 12.92 9.87
N LEU A 231 10.62 13.06 9.50
CA LEU A 231 9.50 13.33 10.43
C LEU A 231 9.46 12.37 11.62
N TRP A 232 9.79 11.10 11.43
CA TRP A 232 9.77 10.12 12.51
C TRP A 232 10.88 10.35 13.56
N ALA A 233 11.92 11.10 13.23
CA ALA A 233 12.98 11.48 14.15
C ALA A 233 12.67 12.75 14.96
N THR A 234 11.67 13.53 14.55
CA THR A 234 11.19 14.71 15.27
C THR A 234 10.01 14.36 16.15
N GLU A 235 9.51 15.32 16.94
CA GLU A 235 8.38 15.10 17.85
C GLU A 235 7.04 15.47 17.20
N TRP A 236 6.77 14.84 16.05
CA TRP A 236 5.60 15.01 15.21
C TRP A 236 4.25 14.66 15.88
N ASN A 237 4.26 13.92 17.01
CA ASN A 237 3.06 13.58 17.77
C ASN A 237 2.98 14.21 19.18
N LYS A 238 3.55 15.40 19.37
CA LYS A 238 3.49 16.11 20.67
C LYS A 238 2.11 16.64 21.05
N ASP A 239 1.29 16.96 20.07
CA ASP A 239 -0.02 17.62 20.28
C ASP A 239 -1.01 16.75 21.08
N GLU A 240 -0.88 15.42 21.04
CA GLU A 240 -1.82 14.47 21.66
C GLU A 240 -1.52 14.16 23.15
N LYS A 241 -0.41 14.65 23.71
CA LYS A 241 0.01 14.35 25.10
C LYS A 241 -0.37 15.43 26.12
N LYS A 242 -1.35 16.27 25.82
CA LYS A 242 -1.76 17.43 26.63
C LYS A 242 -3.17 17.32 27.24
N GLU A 243 -3.81 16.17 27.12
CA GLU A 243 -5.16 15.88 27.62
C GLU A 243 -5.13 14.70 28.61
#